data_AF-A0AAN9Y7Y9-F1
#
_entry.id   AF-A0AAN9Y7Y9-F1
#
_cell.length_a   1.000
_cell.length_b   1.000
_cell.length_c   1.000
_cell.angle_alpha   90.00
_cell.angle_beta   90.00
_cell.angle_gamma   90.00
#
_symmetry.space_group_name_H-M   'P 1'
#
loop_
_entity.id
_entity.type
_entity.pdbx_description
1 polymer ?
#
loop_
_entity_poly.entity_id
_entity_poly.type
_entity_poly.pdbx_seq_one_letter_code
_entity_poly.pdbx_strand_id
1 'polypeptide(L)'
;MTSENPTTQSNIPPGDEFARDIDRIVISTLKNAGYAIELEDRRLRNYNFEEIVNMVIFCIRNLFPEKNLPESMPFGMQNRYRMSIQLVEAVQSINYTGETGYHIFMYSNKEPIRNILVFLSDQLSRNENSSAFRPKEIGKKINIKQKVKEALKESFSKKNKDCHLRLTTTPFISLPLETGIILPAQKMDCKPIEWKEFVVQKLPYIDDQLPNDRCFLPSVVSLNATGLYFPKRLKKSNISFSPLSNNFFKLFVDDSKSNPNSFLRTLNPLQVESVAQLSETEKAVIEVENKVNEIHPRVEKVSCELEKATRTTSQLQKMLTEKLSRQSALERSLNLLPNSEENKEKLKNIIEKNREKILSLESQTNDHKLVLLKKLAELQKVEEEKLVKKNVLSENISQLRADVFSVVEQIEQRKILYEQLQNRAQSIQGEDRSVHVQRIFKFIENLKKQETEILKIISDMRDVQKTINTESEKADRCFVAASQFFKEHVSTDNFYAKAYQSLLTVHKLIADIIQVDSERVHQEKSVAQLEYELLNHETPVTEALKDIQVDIVELKSEIAEIESSIKKKEKDLRKLMGINKQNVSML
;
A
#
# COMPACT_ATOMS: atom_id res chain seq x y z
N MET A 1 -51.91 -31.66 -12.23
CA MET A 1 -50.74 -30.87 -11.77
C MET A 1 -49.71 -31.89 -11.34
N THR A 2 -48.63 -32.17 -12.05
CA THR A 2 -47.64 -31.27 -12.65
C THR A 2 -46.95 -31.99 -13.82
N SER A 3 -46.71 -31.24 -14.88
CA SER A 3 -46.03 -31.65 -16.12
C SER A 3 -44.58 -32.03 -15.89
N GLU A 4 -44.21 -33.22 -16.35
CA GLU A 4 -42.86 -33.58 -16.74
C GLU A 4 -42.49 -32.79 -18.00
N ASN A 5 -41.42 -31.98 -17.92
CA ASN A 5 -40.78 -31.42 -19.10
C ASN A 5 -39.51 -32.23 -19.42
N PRO A 6 -39.36 -32.78 -20.63
CA PRO A 6 -38.19 -33.52 -21.02
C PRO A 6 -37.03 -32.57 -21.33
N THR A 7 -35.86 -33.02 -20.94
CA THR A 7 -34.53 -32.47 -21.14
C THR A 7 -34.30 -32.05 -22.59
N THR A 8 -34.04 -30.76 -22.81
CA THR A 8 -33.53 -30.21 -24.06
C THR A 8 -32.13 -30.80 -24.31
N GLN A 9 -32.05 -31.87 -25.09
CA GLN A 9 -30.79 -32.28 -25.71
C GLN A 9 -30.36 -31.16 -26.67
N SER A 10 -29.39 -30.36 -26.24
CA SER A 10 -28.78 -29.35 -27.09
C SER A 10 -27.98 -30.08 -28.18
N ASN A 11 -28.50 -30.08 -29.41
CA ASN A 11 -27.76 -30.42 -30.62
C ASN A 11 -26.53 -29.52 -30.72
N ILE A 12 -25.38 -30.03 -30.29
CA ILE A 12 -24.07 -29.41 -30.45
C ILE A 12 -23.35 -30.23 -31.53
N PRO A 13 -22.80 -29.60 -32.59
CA PRO A 13 -22.13 -30.32 -33.66
C PRO A 13 -20.93 -31.13 -33.11
N PRO A 14 -20.67 -32.35 -33.62
CA PRO A 14 -19.73 -33.31 -33.04
C PRO A 14 -18.29 -32.81 -32.88
N GLY A 15 -17.86 -31.81 -33.68
CA GLY A 15 -16.54 -31.19 -33.52
C GLY A 15 -16.38 -30.31 -32.27
N ASP A 16 -17.48 -29.85 -31.66
CA ASP A 16 -17.47 -28.87 -30.57
C ASP A 16 -17.42 -29.54 -29.17
N GLU A 17 -17.61 -30.87 -29.10
CA GLU A 17 -17.38 -31.72 -27.91
C GLU A 17 -15.90 -32.03 -27.72
N PHE A 18 -15.20 -32.50 -28.76
CA PHE A 18 -13.75 -32.73 -28.72
C PHE A 18 -12.98 -31.47 -28.31
N ALA A 19 -13.40 -30.30 -28.80
CA ALA A 19 -12.81 -29.03 -28.41
C ALA A 19 -13.01 -28.71 -26.91
N ARG A 20 -14.14 -29.10 -26.32
CA ARG A 20 -14.39 -28.94 -24.87
C ARG A 20 -13.48 -29.85 -24.05
N ASP A 21 -13.30 -31.09 -24.48
CA ASP A 21 -12.49 -32.04 -23.73
C ASP A 21 -11.00 -31.67 -23.77
N ILE A 22 -10.51 -31.19 -24.91
CA ILE A 22 -9.15 -30.63 -25.03
C ILE A 22 -8.99 -29.43 -24.09
N ASP A 23 -9.95 -28.49 -24.05
CA ASP A 23 -9.88 -27.33 -23.17
C ASP A 23 -9.84 -27.74 -21.69
N ARG A 24 -10.64 -28.74 -21.29
CA ARG A 24 -10.64 -29.28 -19.92
C ARG A 24 -9.29 -29.90 -19.55
N ILE A 25 -8.68 -30.65 -20.47
CA ILE A 25 -7.36 -31.25 -20.26
C ILE A 25 -6.31 -30.15 -20.08
N VAL A 26 -6.30 -29.11 -20.93
CA VAL A 26 -5.38 -27.98 -20.80
C VAL A 26 -5.54 -27.26 -19.45
N ILE A 27 -6.78 -26.98 -19.03
CA ILE A 27 -7.03 -26.29 -17.76
C ILE A 27 -6.58 -27.15 -16.56
N SER A 28 -6.87 -28.46 -16.59
CA SER A 28 -6.44 -29.38 -15.53
C SER A 28 -4.93 -29.51 -15.42
N THR A 29 -4.21 -29.54 -16.55
CA THR A 29 -2.74 -29.61 -16.58
C THR A 29 -2.09 -28.31 -16.07
N LEU A 30 -2.64 -27.15 -16.43
CA LEU A 30 -2.18 -25.87 -15.89
C LEU A 30 -2.40 -25.74 -14.38
N LYS A 31 -3.51 -26.25 -13.87
CA LYS A 31 -3.81 -26.29 -12.42
C LYS A 31 -2.82 -27.18 -11.67
N ASN A 32 -2.49 -28.35 -12.23
CA ASN A 32 -1.47 -29.25 -11.67
C ASN A 32 -0.07 -28.59 -11.67
N ALA A 33 0.25 -27.82 -12.70
CA ALA A 33 1.47 -27.03 -12.78
C ALA A 33 1.51 -25.82 -11.82
N GLY A 34 0.41 -25.51 -11.12
CA GLY A 34 0.33 -24.49 -10.08
C GLY A 34 -0.19 -23.12 -10.53
N TYR A 35 -0.83 -23.01 -11.70
CA TYR A 35 -1.48 -21.78 -12.14
C TYR A 35 -2.82 -21.58 -11.40
N ALA A 36 -3.01 -20.42 -10.77
CA ALA A 36 -4.23 -20.10 -10.03
C ALA A 36 -5.35 -19.67 -10.98
N ILE A 37 -6.21 -20.61 -11.38
CA ILE A 37 -7.39 -20.35 -12.21
C ILE A 37 -8.62 -20.25 -11.30
N GLU A 38 -9.30 -19.10 -11.30
CA GLU A 38 -10.45 -18.83 -10.42
C GLU A 38 -11.76 -19.49 -10.88
N LEU A 39 -11.83 -20.03 -12.11
CA LEU A 39 -13.08 -20.46 -12.75
C LEU A 39 -12.91 -21.82 -13.43
N GLU A 40 -13.57 -22.86 -12.88
CA GLU A 40 -13.37 -24.27 -13.27
C GLU A 40 -14.15 -24.73 -14.54
N ASP A 41 -15.14 -23.97 -15.00
CA ASP A 41 -16.11 -24.43 -16.03
C ASP A 41 -16.06 -23.68 -17.38
N ARG A 42 -15.01 -22.89 -17.66
CA ARG A 42 -14.97 -22.04 -18.86
C ARG A 42 -14.21 -22.68 -20.02
N ARG A 43 -14.82 -22.70 -21.21
CA ARG A 43 -14.13 -22.94 -22.49
C ARG A 43 -12.97 -21.96 -22.63
N LEU A 44 -11.87 -22.35 -23.29
CA LEU A 44 -10.75 -21.43 -23.60
C LEU A 44 -11.21 -20.20 -24.41
N ARG A 45 -12.31 -20.33 -25.17
CA ARG A 45 -12.98 -19.21 -25.87
C ARG A 45 -13.52 -18.10 -24.96
N ASN A 46 -13.89 -18.44 -23.72
CA ASN A 46 -14.53 -17.54 -22.75
C ASN A 46 -13.53 -16.76 -21.89
N TYR A 47 -12.24 -17.09 -21.98
CA TYR A 47 -11.18 -16.30 -21.34
C TYR A 47 -10.88 -15.06 -22.17
N ASN A 48 -10.48 -14.00 -21.47
CA ASN A 48 -10.01 -12.79 -22.13
C ASN A 48 -8.69 -13.08 -22.85
N PHE A 49 -8.41 -12.35 -23.93
CA PHE A 49 -7.21 -12.56 -24.73
C PHE A 49 -5.92 -12.44 -23.88
N GLU A 50 -5.86 -11.44 -23.01
CA GLU A 50 -4.73 -11.22 -22.10
C GLU A 50 -4.55 -12.36 -21.09
N GLU A 51 -5.64 -12.97 -20.62
CA GLU A 51 -5.59 -14.14 -19.73
C GLU A 51 -4.99 -15.35 -20.46
N ILE A 52 -5.33 -15.55 -21.73
CA ILE A 52 -4.77 -16.63 -22.55
C ILE A 52 -3.29 -16.41 -22.81
N VAL A 53 -2.87 -15.17 -23.09
CA VAL A 53 -1.45 -14.86 -23.27
C VAL A 53 -0.67 -15.07 -21.96
N ASN A 54 -1.25 -14.69 -20.81
CA ASN A 54 -0.63 -14.93 -19.50
C ASN A 54 -0.48 -16.44 -19.20
N MET A 55 -1.44 -17.28 -19.62
CA MET A 55 -1.30 -18.74 -19.54
C MET A 55 -0.14 -19.25 -20.40
N VAL A 56 0.06 -18.71 -21.61
CA VAL A 56 1.21 -19.05 -22.46
C VAL A 56 2.54 -18.63 -21.83
N ILE A 57 2.61 -17.43 -21.26
CA ILE A 57 3.78 -16.92 -20.54
C ILE A 57 4.13 -17.84 -19.36
N PHE A 58 3.12 -18.29 -18.60
CA PHE A 58 3.30 -19.24 -17.51
C PHE A 58 3.88 -20.57 -18.00
N CYS A 59 3.35 -21.14 -19.08
CA CYS A 59 3.88 -22.38 -19.66
C CYS A 59 5.35 -22.24 -20.06
N ILE A 60 5.70 -21.17 -20.75
CA ILE A 60 7.06 -20.95 -21.25
C ILE A 60 8.03 -20.70 -20.09
N ARG A 61 7.61 -20.00 -19.04
CA ARG A 61 8.43 -19.80 -17.82
C ARG A 61 8.74 -21.11 -17.11
N ASN A 62 7.78 -22.03 -17.06
CA ASN A 62 7.99 -23.35 -16.50
C ASN A 62 8.89 -24.22 -17.38
N LEU A 63 8.80 -24.10 -18.71
CA LEU A 63 9.64 -24.87 -19.63
C LEU A 63 11.07 -24.31 -19.76
N PHE A 64 11.25 -22.99 -19.72
CA PHE A 64 12.53 -22.29 -19.85
C PHE A 64 12.73 -21.26 -18.74
N PRO A 65 13.21 -21.70 -17.55
CA PRO A 65 13.49 -20.80 -16.43
C PRO A 65 14.57 -19.74 -16.74
N GLU A 66 15.41 -19.97 -17.74
CA GLU A 66 16.53 -19.10 -18.13
C GLU A 66 16.08 -17.81 -18.85
N LYS A 67 14.88 -17.78 -19.45
CA LYS A 67 14.42 -16.66 -20.29
C LYS A 67 13.86 -15.45 -19.51
N ASN A 68 13.84 -15.48 -18.17
CA ASN A 68 13.43 -14.36 -17.28
C ASN A 68 12.21 -13.56 -17.77
N LEU A 69 11.14 -14.25 -18.17
CA LEU A 69 9.90 -13.62 -18.65
C LEU A 69 9.08 -13.02 -17.48
N PRO A 70 8.37 -11.89 -17.70
CA PRO A 70 7.51 -11.28 -16.68
C PRO A 70 6.30 -12.16 -16.31
N GLU A 71 5.58 -11.83 -15.23
CA GLU A 71 4.43 -12.62 -14.73
C GLU A 71 3.15 -12.40 -15.53
N SER A 72 3.06 -11.25 -16.21
CA SER A 72 1.95 -10.89 -17.07
C SER A 72 2.43 -10.05 -18.24
N MET A 73 1.55 -9.88 -19.24
CA MET A 73 1.78 -8.96 -20.35
C MET A 73 2.08 -7.53 -19.86
N PRO A 74 3.18 -6.90 -20.29
CA PRO A 74 3.54 -5.56 -19.89
C PRO A 74 2.57 -4.51 -20.45
N PHE A 75 2.47 -3.38 -19.77
CA PHE A 75 1.74 -2.21 -20.26
C PHE A 75 2.56 -1.48 -21.34
N GLY A 76 1.88 -1.02 -22.41
CA GLY A 76 2.49 -0.29 -23.52
C GLY A 76 2.84 -1.14 -24.75
N MET A 77 2.43 -0.67 -25.93
CA MET A 77 2.48 -1.42 -27.20
C MET A 77 3.89 -1.87 -27.60
N GLN A 78 4.91 -1.04 -27.36
CA GLN A 78 6.30 -1.37 -27.71
C GLN A 78 6.86 -2.52 -26.85
N ASN A 79 6.54 -2.53 -25.55
CA ASN A 79 6.96 -3.60 -24.64
C ASN A 79 6.22 -4.91 -24.96
N ARG A 80 4.93 -4.82 -25.29
CA ARG A 80 4.14 -5.97 -25.75
C ARG A 80 4.71 -6.56 -27.04
N TYR A 81 5.14 -5.72 -27.99
CA TYR A 81 5.76 -6.17 -29.24
C TYR A 81 7.08 -6.90 -28.99
N ARG A 82 8.00 -6.31 -28.20
CA ARG A 82 9.27 -6.96 -27.83
C ARG A 82 9.06 -8.30 -27.15
N MET A 83 8.11 -8.36 -26.22
CA MET A 83 7.81 -9.61 -25.53
C MET A 83 7.16 -10.65 -26.43
N SER A 84 6.29 -10.23 -27.36
CA SER A 84 5.68 -11.12 -28.34
C SER A 84 6.72 -11.77 -29.25
N ILE A 85 7.79 -11.04 -29.61
CA ILE A 85 8.93 -11.61 -30.33
C ILE A 85 9.63 -12.68 -29.47
N GLN A 86 9.91 -12.39 -28.19
CA GLN A 86 10.54 -13.35 -27.28
C GLN A 86 9.70 -14.62 -27.08
N LEU A 87 8.37 -14.47 -27.02
CA LEU A 87 7.44 -15.60 -26.93
C LEU A 87 7.46 -16.44 -28.21
N VAL A 88 7.47 -15.80 -29.39
CA VAL A 88 7.59 -16.50 -30.68
C VAL A 88 8.90 -17.29 -30.76
N GLU A 89 10.03 -16.67 -30.42
CA GLU A 89 11.33 -17.34 -30.40
C GLU A 89 11.35 -18.53 -29.41
N ALA A 90 10.70 -18.39 -28.26
CA ALA A 90 10.56 -19.47 -27.30
C ALA A 90 9.70 -20.62 -27.83
N VAL A 91 8.56 -20.34 -28.45
CA VAL A 91 7.70 -21.37 -29.04
C VAL A 91 8.39 -22.08 -30.21
N GLN A 92 9.12 -21.34 -31.05
CA GLN A 92 9.90 -21.91 -32.15
C GLN A 92 11.04 -22.80 -31.66
N SER A 93 11.69 -22.44 -30.54
CA SER A 93 12.74 -23.28 -29.94
C SER A 93 12.25 -24.65 -29.43
N ILE A 94 10.94 -24.84 -29.28
CA ILE A 94 10.30 -26.10 -28.87
C ILE A 94 9.85 -26.93 -30.09
N ASN A 95 10.25 -26.53 -31.31
CA ASN A 95 9.84 -27.15 -32.58
C ASN A 95 8.32 -27.19 -32.79
N TYR A 96 7.62 -26.11 -32.43
CA TYR A 96 6.20 -25.99 -32.78
C TYR A 96 6.02 -25.82 -34.30
N THR A 97 5.18 -26.66 -34.89
CA THR A 97 4.99 -26.75 -36.36
C THR A 97 3.84 -25.89 -36.91
N GLY A 98 3.11 -25.16 -36.05
CA GLY A 98 2.00 -24.31 -36.46
C GLY A 98 2.41 -22.85 -36.73
N GLU A 99 1.43 -22.01 -37.09
CA GLU A 99 1.65 -20.59 -37.34
C GLU A 99 2.20 -19.87 -36.11
N THR A 100 3.40 -19.28 -36.24
CA THR A 100 4.07 -18.52 -35.18
C THR A 100 4.47 -17.16 -35.69
N GLY A 101 3.80 -16.12 -35.20
CA GLY A 101 4.13 -14.74 -35.51
C GLY A 101 3.81 -13.83 -34.34
N TYR A 102 4.54 -12.73 -34.20
CA TYR A 102 4.36 -11.79 -33.08
C TYR A 102 2.93 -11.23 -33.04
N HIS A 103 2.27 -11.15 -34.20
CA HIS A 103 0.92 -10.66 -34.35
C HIS A 103 -0.12 -11.56 -33.62
N ILE A 104 0.16 -12.85 -33.41
CA ILE A 104 -0.75 -13.78 -32.71
C ILE A 104 -0.89 -13.39 -31.22
N PHE A 105 0.22 -12.97 -30.60
CA PHE A 105 0.24 -12.54 -29.20
C PHE A 105 -0.15 -11.06 -29.01
N MET A 106 -0.18 -10.28 -30.10
CA MET A 106 -0.52 -8.86 -30.09
C MET A 106 -1.97 -8.57 -30.51
N TYR A 107 -2.51 -9.36 -31.42
CA TYR A 107 -3.79 -9.10 -32.09
C TYR A 107 -4.67 -10.35 -32.03
N SER A 108 -5.44 -10.46 -30.94
CA SER A 108 -6.68 -11.23 -30.69
C SER A 108 -7.09 -12.42 -31.58
N ASN A 109 -6.18 -13.19 -32.17
CA ASN A 109 -6.53 -14.40 -32.89
C ASN A 109 -6.58 -15.58 -31.90
N LYS A 110 -7.79 -15.90 -31.45
CA LYS A 110 -8.05 -16.89 -30.39
C LYS A 110 -7.74 -18.33 -30.81
N GLU A 111 -7.71 -18.64 -32.10
CA GLU A 111 -7.49 -20.02 -32.58
C GLU A 111 -6.00 -20.43 -32.59
N PRO A 112 -5.07 -19.67 -33.20
CA PRO A 112 -3.65 -20.03 -33.19
C PRO A 112 -3.07 -20.04 -31.77
N ILE A 113 -3.46 -19.07 -30.92
CA ILE A 113 -2.96 -19.00 -29.54
C ILE A 113 -3.43 -20.19 -28.70
N ARG A 114 -4.64 -20.71 -28.96
CA ARG A 114 -5.17 -21.91 -28.32
C ARG A 114 -4.38 -23.16 -28.76
N ASN A 115 -4.06 -23.28 -30.05
CA ASN A 115 -3.26 -24.41 -30.55
C ASN A 115 -1.84 -24.39 -29.97
N ILE A 116 -1.26 -23.22 -29.79
CA ILE A 116 0.02 -23.04 -29.08
C ILE A 116 -0.12 -23.46 -27.62
N LEU A 117 -1.18 -23.03 -26.92
CA LEU A 117 -1.40 -23.39 -25.51
C LEU A 117 -1.62 -24.89 -25.31
N VAL A 118 -2.38 -25.55 -26.20
CA VAL A 118 -2.56 -27.01 -26.20
C VAL A 118 -1.21 -27.72 -26.36
N PHE A 119 -0.41 -27.30 -27.33
CA PHE A 119 0.93 -27.87 -27.53
C PHE A 119 1.84 -27.66 -26.31
N LEU A 120 1.89 -26.44 -25.76
CA LEU A 120 2.69 -26.15 -24.58
C LEU A 120 2.25 -26.94 -23.35
N SER A 121 0.93 -27.18 -23.19
CA SER A 121 0.41 -28.03 -22.10
C SER A 121 0.83 -29.50 -22.25
N ASP A 122 0.91 -30.02 -23.47
CA ASP A 122 1.43 -31.38 -23.74
C ASP A 122 2.95 -31.46 -23.47
N GLN A 123 3.69 -30.38 -23.76
CA GLN A 123 5.12 -30.31 -23.42
C GLN A 123 5.36 -30.20 -21.91
N LEU A 124 4.47 -29.52 -21.16
CA LEU A 124 4.52 -29.49 -19.69
C LEU A 124 4.30 -30.88 -19.09
N SER A 125 3.28 -31.62 -19.55
CA SER A 125 2.99 -32.97 -19.04
C SER A 125 4.09 -33.99 -19.40
N ARG A 126 4.73 -33.85 -20.57
CA ARG A 126 5.87 -34.70 -20.97
C ARG A 126 7.13 -34.41 -20.15
N ASN A 127 7.38 -33.16 -19.78
CA ASN A 127 8.57 -32.76 -19.02
C ASN A 127 8.50 -33.03 -17.52
N GLU A 128 7.31 -33.27 -16.94
CA GLU A 128 7.20 -33.83 -15.58
C GLU A 128 7.75 -35.27 -15.51
N ASN A 129 7.69 -36.02 -16.62
CA ASN A 129 8.13 -37.42 -16.71
C ASN A 129 9.61 -37.57 -17.11
N SER A 130 10.24 -36.52 -17.64
CA SER A 130 11.66 -36.52 -17.99
C SER A 130 12.48 -35.98 -16.82
N SER A 131 13.27 -36.86 -16.21
CA SER A 131 14.07 -36.67 -14.98
C SER A 131 15.08 -35.48 -14.93
N ALA A 132 15.00 -34.52 -15.86
CA ALA A 132 15.90 -33.38 -16.00
C ALA A 132 15.34 -32.03 -15.49
N PHE A 133 14.13 -31.99 -14.90
CA PHE A 133 13.60 -30.75 -14.33
C PHE A 133 13.98 -30.62 -12.83
N ARG A 134 14.88 -29.69 -12.49
CA ARG A 134 15.01 -29.15 -11.12
C ARG A 134 13.94 -28.06 -10.94
N PRO A 135 12.87 -28.28 -10.16
CA PRO A 135 11.93 -27.21 -9.87
C PRO A 135 12.59 -26.21 -8.92
N LYS A 136 12.84 -24.97 -9.38
CA LYS A 136 13.20 -23.85 -8.50
C LYS A 136 12.00 -23.57 -7.57
N GLU A 137 12.20 -23.86 -6.28
CA GLU A 137 11.60 -23.36 -5.02
C GLU A 137 10.07 -23.13 -4.84
N ILE A 138 9.27 -22.96 -5.88
CA ILE A 138 7.83 -22.68 -5.76
C ILE A 138 7.04 -23.98 -5.54
N GLY A 139 7.39 -25.05 -6.27
CA GLY A 139 6.81 -26.38 -6.09
C GLY A 139 7.11 -27.00 -4.72
N LYS A 140 8.27 -26.68 -4.12
CA LYS A 140 8.58 -27.10 -2.74
C LYS A 140 7.68 -26.41 -1.72
N LYS A 141 7.40 -25.11 -1.86
CA LYS A 141 6.50 -24.39 -0.93
C LYS A 141 5.06 -24.91 -0.96
N ILE A 142 4.53 -25.26 -2.13
CA ILE A 142 3.16 -25.77 -2.27
C ILE A 142 3.08 -27.20 -1.73
N ASN A 143 4.04 -28.06 -2.09
CA ASN A 143 4.11 -29.44 -1.60
C ASN A 143 4.37 -29.50 -0.07
N ILE A 144 5.17 -28.58 0.48
CA ILE A 144 5.34 -28.42 1.94
C ILE A 144 4.05 -27.92 2.59
N LYS A 145 3.34 -26.94 2.01
CA LYS A 145 2.05 -26.48 2.57
C LYS A 145 1.01 -27.59 2.58
N GLN A 146 0.96 -28.42 1.54
CA GLN A 146 0.07 -29.58 1.45
C GLN A 146 0.47 -30.67 2.45
N LYS A 147 1.76 -31.01 2.51
CA LYS A 147 2.29 -31.97 3.51
C LYS A 147 2.13 -31.49 4.94
N VAL A 148 2.31 -30.21 5.22
CA VAL A 148 2.08 -29.61 6.55
C VAL A 148 0.59 -29.62 6.88
N LYS A 149 -0.29 -29.33 5.91
CA LYS A 149 -1.74 -29.41 6.10
C LYS A 149 -2.19 -30.85 6.39
N GLU A 150 -1.65 -31.82 5.66
CA GLU A 150 -1.93 -33.25 5.86
C GLU A 150 -1.36 -33.76 7.19
N ALA A 151 -0.11 -33.42 7.51
CA ALA A 151 0.53 -33.79 8.78
C ALA A 151 -0.14 -33.15 9.99
N LEU A 152 -0.56 -31.88 9.90
CA LEU A 152 -1.35 -31.24 10.96
C LEU A 152 -2.72 -31.90 11.10
N LYS A 153 -3.39 -32.20 9.98
CA LYS A 153 -4.70 -32.87 9.99
C LYS A 153 -4.59 -34.28 10.61
N GLU A 154 -3.52 -35.02 10.32
CA GLU A 154 -3.22 -36.31 10.96
C GLU A 154 -2.88 -36.16 12.46
N SER A 155 -2.09 -35.14 12.82
CA SER A 155 -1.68 -34.88 14.20
C SER A 155 -2.83 -34.45 15.10
N PHE A 156 -3.78 -33.68 14.57
CA PHE A 156 -5.00 -33.29 15.29
C PHE A 156 -6.08 -34.38 15.25
N SER A 157 -6.06 -35.28 14.27
CA SER A 157 -7.01 -36.40 14.18
C SER A 157 -6.62 -37.59 15.06
N LYS A 158 -5.34 -37.74 15.42
CA LYS A 158 -4.92 -38.68 16.46
C LYS A 158 -5.32 -38.13 17.82
N LYS A 159 -6.42 -38.64 18.39
CA LYS A 159 -6.69 -38.51 19.83
C LYS A 159 -5.47 -39.05 20.58
N ASN A 160 -4.61 -38.16 21.09
CA ASN A 160 -3.46 -38.52 21.90
C ASN A 160 -3.91 -39.31 23.14
N LYS A 161 -3.81 -40.64 23.07
CA LYS A 161 -4.10 -41.53 24.21
C LYS A 161 -2.93 -41.64 25.18
N ASP A 162 -1.72 -41.19 24.80
CA ASP A 162 -0.49 -41.42 25.57
C ASP A 162 0.30 -40.14 25.86
N CYS A 163 -0.34 -39.10 26.39
CA CYS A 163 0.40 -38.05 27.11
C CYS A 163 0.28 -38.33 28.62
N HIS A 164 1.34 -38.87 29.22
CA HIS A 164 1.50 -38.98 30.67
C HIS A 164 1.77 -37.64 31.37
N LEU A 165 1.65 -36.51 30.67
CA LEU A 165 1.42 -35.23 31.32
C LEU A 165 -0.04 -35.24 31.81
N ARG A 166 -0.23 -35.52 33.10
CA ARG A 166 -1.43 -35.08 33.82
C ARG A 166 -1.49 -33.56 33.70
N LEU A 167 -2.01 -33.08 32.57
CA LEU A 167 -2.66 -31.78 32.49
C LEU A 167 -3.84 -31.91 33.45
N THR A 168 -3.59 -31.62 34.72
CA THR A 168 -4.66 -31.29 35.64
C THR A 168 -5.34 -30.09 35.00
N THR A 169 -6.42 -30.34 34.28
CA THR A 169 -7.29 -29.31 33.71
C THR A 169 -7.89 -28.55 34.88
N THR A 170 -7.12 -27.62 35.44
CA THR A 170 -7.63 -26.62 36.34
C THR A 170 -8.41 -25.62 35.48
N PRO A 171 -9.70 -25.39 35.78
CA PRO A 171 -10.48 -24.43 35.02
C PRO A 171 -9.82 -23.05 35.17
N PHE A 172 -9.62 -22.36 34.04
CA PHE A 172 -9.10 -20.99 34.04
C PHE A 172 -10.21 -20.06 34.53
N ILE A 173 -10.31 -19.88 35.86
CA ILE A 173 -11.32 -19.05 36.50
C ILE A 173 -10.65 -17.73 36.88
N SER A 174 -11.01 -16.66 36.16
CA SER A 174 -10.63 -15.29 36.49
C SER A 174 -11.74 -14.61 37.29
N LEU A 175 -11.39 -14.00 38.41
CA LEU A 175 -12.24 -13.10 39.18
C LEU A 175 -11.84 -11.65 38.87
N PRO A 176 -12.79 -10.70 38.90
CA PRO A 176 -12.47 -9.30 38.64
C PRO A 176 -11.58 -8.73 39.76
N LEU A 177 -10.43 -8.18 39.38
CA LEU A 177 -9.52 -7.46 40.30
C LEU A 177 -9.75 -5.95 40.23
N GLU A 178 -9.59 -5.27 41.36
CA GLU A 178 -9.71 -3.81 41.46
C GLU A 178 -8.35 -3.15 41.61
N THR A 179 -8.00 -2.33 40.63
CA THR A 179 -6.80 -1.49 40.65
C THR A 179 -7.20 -0.02 40.75
N GLY A 180 -6.61 0.73 41.68
CA GLY A 180 -6.87 2.17 41.88
C GLY A 180 -6.45 3.10 40.73
N ILE A 181 -6.07 2.55 39.57
CA ILE A 181 -5.53 3.25 38.38
C ILE A 181 -6.65 3.60 37.38
N ILE A 182 -7.89 3.17 37.62
CA ILE A 182 -9.03 3.39 36.71
C ILE A 182 -9.69 4.75 36.98
N LEU A 183 -10.14 5.43 35.91
CA LEU A 183 -10.92 6.68 35.99
C LEU A 183 -12.28 6.43 36.69
N PRO A 184 -12.65 7.21 37.74
CA PRO A 184 -13.85 6.98 38.55
C PRO A 184 -15.14 6.80 37.73
N ALA A 185 -15.29 7.60 36.67
CA ALA A 185 -16.49 7.66 35.83
C ALA A 185 -16.74 6.40 34.96
N GLN A 186 -15.85 5.40 34.96
CA GLN A 186 -16.00 4.20 34.13
C GLN A 186 -16.58 2.98 34.86
N LYS A 187 -16.61 2.95 36.20
CA LYS A 187 -17.05 1.76 36.95
C LYS A 187 -18.09 2.01 38.03
N MET A 188 -18.12 3.18 38.68
CA MET A 188 -19.04 3.48 39.77
C MET A 188 -19.55 4.92 39.61
N ASP A 189 -20.85 5.14 39.83
CA ASP A 189 -21.47 6.47 39.83
C ASP A 189 -21.09 7.26 41.10
N CYS A 190 -19.79 7.42 41.39
CA CYS A 190 -19.26 8.10 42.57
C CYS A 190 -18.32 9.25 42.21
N LYS A 191 -18.18 10.24 43.10
CA LYS A 191 -17.32 11.41 42.85
C LYS A 191 -15.83 11.02 42.93
N PRO A 192 -14.94 11.69 42.17
CA PRO A 192 -13.50 11.36 42.17
C PRO A 192 -12.81 11.41 43.55
N ILE A 193 -13.31 12.24 44.47
CA ILE A 193 -12.77 12.38 45.82
C ILE A 193 -13.13 11.17 46.69
N GLU A 194 -14.37 10.68 46.61
CA GLU A 194 -14.85 9.50 47.34
C GLU A 194 -14.15 8.22 46.88
N TRP A 195 -13.88 8.11 45.56
CA TRP A 195 -13.09 7.01 45.01
C TRP A 195 -11.65 7.01 45.54
N LYS A 196 -11.03 8.19 45.63
CA LYS A 196 -9.67 8.32 46.14
C LYS A 196 -9.58 7.92 47.62
N GLU A 197 -10.55 8.31 48.44
CA GLU A 197 -10.61 7.90 49.85
C GLU A 197 -10.81 6.38 50.00
N PHE A 198 -11.66 5.77 49.17
CA PHE A 198 -11.86 4.33 49.16
C PHE A 198 -10.57 3.55 48.81
N VAL A 199 -9.87 3.98 47.76
CA VAL A 199 -8.60 3.34 47.32
C VAL A 199 -7.52 3.45 48.40
N VAL A 200 -7.47 4.55 49.15
CA VAL A 200 -6.44 4.78 50.17
C VAL A 200 -6.75 4.07 51.49
N GLN A 201 -8.02 3.99 51.90
CA GLN A 201 -8.38 3.51 53.24
C GLN A 201 -8.98 2.10 53.28
N LYS A 202 -9.57 1.61 52.19
CA LYS A 202 -10.41 0.40 52.21
C LYS A 202 -10.08 -0.66 51.16
N LEU A 203 -9.31 -0.33 50.12
CA LEU A 203 -8.97 -1.30 49.07
C LEU A 203 -7.83 -2.22 49.55
N PRO A 204 -8.05 -3.55 49.66
CA PRO A 204 -6.99 -4.49 50.00
C PRO A 204 -6.01 -4.69 48.84
N TYR A 205 -4.78 -5.15 49.14
CA TYR A 205 -3.78 -5.45 48.12
C TYR A 205 -4.27 -6.55 47.17
N ILE A 206 -3.77 -6.57 45.93
CA ILE A 206 -4.26 -7.47 44.85
C ILE A 206 -4.20 -8.95 45.28
N ASP A 207 -3.22 -9.30 46.10
CA ASP A 207 -3.00 -10.65 46.62
C ASP A 207 -4.11 -11.03 47.63
N ASP A 208 -4.61 -10.06 48.41
CA ASP A 208 -5.65 -10.24 49.44
C ASP A 208 -7.08 -10.06 48.89
N GLN A 209 -7.23 -9.57 47.65
CA GLN A 209 -8.54 -9.41 46.99
C GLN A 209 -9.15 -10.76 46.56
N LEU A 210 -8.34 -11.83 46.51
CA LEU A 210 -8.77 -13.14 46.02
C LEU A 210 -8.79 -14.17 47.16
N PRO A 211 -9.83 -15.00 47.25
CA PRO A 211 -9.93 -16.02 48.29
C PRO A 211 -8.99 -17.22 48.09
N ASN A 212 -8.30 -17.34 46.93
CA ASN A 212 -7.45 -18.49 46.62
C ASN A 212 -6.34 -18.13 45.60
N ASP A 213 -5.09 -18.47 45.91
CA ASP A 213 -3.90 -18.19 45.09
C ASP A 213 -4.00 -18.75 43.66
N ARG A 214 -4.76 -19.83 43.48
CA ARG A 214 -4.97 -20.49 42.18
C ARG A 214 -5.73 -19.60 41.18
N CYS A 215 -6.49 -18.61 41.65
CA CYS A 215 -7.22 -17.66 40.83
C CYS A 215 -6.43 -16.38 40.55
N PHE A 216 -5.29 -16.16 41.22
CA PHE A 216 -4.49 -14.94 41.08
C PHE A 216 -3.95 -14.76 39.67
N LEU A 217 -3.21 -15.74 39.17
CA LEU A 217 -2.58 -15.66 37.85
C LEU A 217 -3.62 -15.53 36.71
N PRO A 218 -4.72 -16.32 36.66
CA PRO A 218 -5.77 -16.11 35.66
C PRO A 218 -6.39 -14.71 35.70
N SER A 219 -6.62 -14.18 36.91
CA SER A 219 -7.25 -12.87 37.11
C SER A 219 -6.35 -11.72 36.69
N VAL A 220 -5.06 -11.75 37.05
CA VAL A 220 -4.06 -10.75 36.63
C VAL A 220 -3.84 -10.77 35.11
N VAL A 221 -3.76 -11.95 34.52
CA VAL A 221 -3.64 -12.11 33.06
C VAL A 221 -4.88 -11.53 32.36
N SER A 222 -6.08 -11.81 32.88
CA SER A 222 -7.33 -11.24 32.34
C SER A 222 -7.36 -9.71 32.45
N LEU A 223 -6.93 -9.15 33.59
CA LEU A 223 -6.87 -7.70 33.81
C LEU A 223 -5.94 -7.04 32.78
N ASN A 224 -4.73 -7.60 32.59
CA ASN A 224 -3.76 -7.07 31.63
C ASN A 224 -4.23 -7.23 30.17
N ALA A 225 -4.93 -8.33 29.86
CA ALA A 225 -5.49 -8.55 28.53
C ALA A 225 -6.64 -7.58 28.21
N THR A 226 -7.45 -7.19 29.20
CA THR A 226 -8.52 -6.20 28.99
C THR A 226 -8.00 -4.81 28.61
N GLY A 227 -6.77 -4.44 29.00
CA GLY A 227 -6.12 -3.20 28.58
C GLY A 227 -5.73 -3.16 27.09
N LEU A 228 -5.56 -4.32 26.45
CA LEU A 228 -5.19 -4.44 25.03
C LEU A 228 -6.41 -4.49 24.09
N TYR A 229 -7.61 -4.75 24.62
CA TYR A 229 -8.85 -4.90 23.85
C TYR A 229 -9.99 -4.01 24.38
N PHE A 230 -9.83 -2.70 24.27
CA PHE A 230 -10.99 -1.80 24.13
C PHE A 230 -10.76 -0.93 22.89
N PRO A 231 -11.57 -1.12 21.84
CA PRO A 231 -12.89 -0.48 21.87
C PRO A 231 -14.03 -1.39 21.37
N LYS A 232 -15.24 -1.06 21.83
CA LYS A 232 -16.58 -1.63 21.52
C LYS A 232 -17.02 -2.77 22.43
N ARG A 233 -17.97 -2.43 23.32
CA ARG A 233 -18.91 -3.33 24.00
C ARG A 233 -19.21 -4.55 23.10
N LEU A 234 -18.76 -5.73 23.52
CA LEU A 234 -19.43 -6.97 23.15
C LEU A 234 -20.87 -6.85 23.68
N LYS A 235 -21.81 -6.63 22.76
CA LYS A 235 -23.24 -6.76 23.06
C LYS A 235 -23.43 -8.13 23.70
N LYS A 236 -24.14 -8.20 24.83
CA LYS A 236 -24.58 -9.46 25.44
C LYS A 236 -25.29 -10.29 24.37
N SER A 237 -24.57 -11.19 23.70
CA SER A 237 -25.19 -12.33 23.06
C SER A 237 -25.51 -13.29 24.18
N ASN A 238 -26.80 -13.57 24.35
CA ASN A 238 -27.28 -14.69 25.15
C ASN A 238 -26.64 -15.97 24.62
N ILE A 239 -25.48 -16.33 25.18
CA ILE A 239 -24.91 -17.67 25.01
C ILE A 239 -25.46 -18.46 26.19
N SER A 240 -26.54 -19.19 25.93
CA SER A 240 -27.03 -20.22 26.83
C SER A 240 -25.95 -21.30 26.92
N PHE A 241 -25.32 -21.43 28.09
CA PHE A 241 -24.62 -22.67 28.42
C PHE A 241 -25.65 -23.68 28.92
N SER A 242 -25.86 -24.74 28.16
CA SER A 242 -26.58 -25.94 28.59
C SER A 242 -25.92 -26.54 29.84
N PRO A 243 -26.69 -27.14 30.77
CA PRO A 243 -26.19 -27.59 32.06
C PRO A 243 -25.43 -28.93 31.90
N LEU A 244 -24.12 -28.84 31.67
CA LEU A 244 -23.24 -30.00 31.79
C LEU A 244 -22.46 -29.93 33.12
N SER A 245 -22.97 -30.75 34.04
CA SER A 245 -22.33 -31.29 35.23
C SER A 245 -22.20 -30.39 36.46
N ASN A 246 -23.17 -30.55 37.36
CA ASN A 246 -23.14 -30.23 38.80
C ASN A 246 -22.05 -31.00 39.59
N ASN A 247 -20.99 -31.50 38.93
CA ASN A 247 -19.92 -32.28 39.56
C ASN A 247 -18.58 -31.54 39.63
N PHE A 248 -18.48 -30.30 39.15
CA PHE A 248 -17.22 -29.54 39.18
C PHE A 248 -17.00 -28.76 40.48
N PHE A 249 -18.06 -28.45 41.24
CA PHE A 249 -17.97 -27.70 42.51
C PHE A 249 -17.65 -28.56 43.75
N LYS A 250 -17.58 -29.89 43.61
CA LYS A 250 -17.31 -30.82 44.73
C LYS A 250 -15.84 -31.18 44.96
N LEU A 251 -14.90 -30.58 44.21
CA LEU A 251 -13.46 -30.87 44.30
C LEU A 251 -12.62 -29.71 44.87
N PHE A 252 -13.26 -28.67 45.43
CA PHE A 252 -12.57 -27.50 45.98
C PHE A 252 -12.99 -27.11 47.41
N VAL A 253 -13.67 -28.01 48.11
CA VAL A 253 -13.94 -27.89 49.54
C VAL A 253 -13.49 -29.17 50.21
N ASP A 254 -12.18 -29.30 50.40
CA ASP A 254 -11.56 -30.22 51.35
C ASP A 254 -10.11 -29.76 51.54
N ASP A 255 -9.95 -28.68 52.32
CA ASP A 255 -8.84 -28.47 53.25
C ASP A 255 -9.02 -27.14 54.00
N SER A 256 -9.93 -27.15 54.97
CA SER A 256 -9.83 -26.32 56.18
C SER A 256 -10.77 -26.87 57.25
N LYS A 257 -10.21 -27.68 58.15
CA LYS A 257 -10.80 -27.95 59.46
C LYS A 257 -10.75 -26.66 60.29
N SER A 258 -11.88 -25.97 60.41
CA SER A 258 -12.37 -25.40 61.68
C SER A 258 -13.73 -24.78 61.44
N ASN A 259 -14.77 -25.45 61.91
CA ASN A 259 -16.16 -25.06 61.79
C ASN A 259 -16.48 -23.96 62.82
N PRO A 260 -16.84 -22.72 62.44
CA PRO A 260 -17.44 -21.76 63.36
C PRO A 260 -18.95 -21.92 63.25
N ASN A 261 -19.55 -22.67 64.18
CA ASN A 261 -20.94 -22.50 64.63
C ASN A 261 -21.32 -23.68 65.56
N SER A 262 -21.02 -23.52 66.84
CA SER A 262 -21.66 -24.26 67.93
C SER A 262 -22.28 -23.25 68.90
N PHE A 263 -23.23 -22.46 68.42
CA PHE A 263 -24.16 -21.77 69.30
C PHE A 263 -25.51 -21.84 68.62
N LEU A 264 -26.38 -22.73 69.10
CA LEU A 264 -27.71 -22.41 69.56
C LEU A 264 -28.45 -23.66 70.08
N ARG A 265 -29.21 -23.43 71.16
CA ARG A 265 -30.32 -24.21 71.75
C ARG A 265 -29.96 -25.39 72.65
N THR A 266 -30.52 -25.52 73.86
CA THR A 266 -31.93 -25.34 74.30
C THR A 266 -32.04 -24.96 75.79
N LEU A 267 -32.82 -23.92 76.19
CA LEU A 267 -34.21 -23.94 76.75
C LEU A 267 -34.31 -24.70 78.10
N ASN A 268 -34.91 -24.24 79.22
CA ASN A 268 -36.01 -23.29 79.45
C ASN A 268 -36.18 -23.01 81.00
N PRO A 269 -37.22 -22.28 81.49
CA PRO A 269 -37.15 -21.24 82.55
C PRO A 269 -37.79 -21.64 83.90
N LEU A 270 -37.73 -20.75 84.91
CA LEU A 270 -38.83 -20.39 85.84
C LEU A 270 -38.38 -19.34 86.91
N GLN A 271 -39.19 -18.28 87.06
CA GLN A 271 -39.50 -17.47 88.28
C GLN A 271 -38.35 -16.75 89.02
N VAL A 272 -38.22 -15.41 88.94
CA VAL A 272 -38.92 -14.38 89.75
C VAL A 272 -38.84 -14.65 91.26
N GLU A 273 -37.87 -14.02 91.94
CA GLU A 273 -38.04 -13.32 93.23
C GLU A 273 -36.69 -12.77 93.78
N SER A 274 -36.76 -11.66 94.52
CA SER A 274 -35.72 -11.05 95.39
C SER A 274 -34.73 -10.04 94.77
N VAL A 275 -35.25 -8.87 94.39
CA VAL A 275 -34.49 -7.60 94.20
C VAL A 275 -33.99 -7.04 95.56
N ALA A 276 -33.54 -7.90 96.48
CA ALA A 276 -33.14 -7.51 97.84
C ALA A 276 -31.77 -8.08 98.30
N GLN A 277 -31.16 -8.99 97.54
CA GLN A 277 -29.85 -9.61 97.88
C GLN A 277 -28.65 -9.00 97.11
N LEU A 278 -28.88 -8.07 96.18
CA LEU A 278 -27.83 -7.40 95.41
C LEU A 278 -27.06 -6.33 96.23
N SER A 279 -27.66 -5.74 97.26
CA SER A 279 -27.01 -4.70 98.10
C SER A 279 -25.99 -5.27 99.11
N GLU A 280 -26.24 -6.46 99.64
CA GLU A 280 -25.31 -7.12 100.58
C GLU A 280 -24.13 -7.77 99.86
N THR A 281 -24.36 -8.30 98.66
CA THR A 281 -23.29 -8.83 97.80
C THR A 281 -22.39 -7.73 97.27
N GLU A 282 -22.92 -6.55 96.91
CA GLU A 282 -22.11 -5.38 96.55
C GLU A 282 -21.19 -4.92 97.70
N LYS A 283 -21.66 -4.91 98.94
CA LYS A 283 -20.81 -4.55 100.11
C LYS A 283 -19.72 -5.58 100.38
N ALA A 284 -20.01 -6.86 100.23
CA ALA A 284 -19.01 -7.93 100.36
C ALA A 284 -17.95 -7.86 99.24
N VAL A 285 -18.36 -7.51 98.01
CA VAL A 285 -17.44 -7.30 96.88
C VAL A 285 -16.52 -6.11 97.14
N ILE A 286 -17.02 -4.99 97.67
CA ILE A 286 -16.20 -3.82 98.04
C ILE A 286 -15.17 -4.16 99.14
N GLU A 287 -15.55 -4.99 100.13
CA GLU A 287 -14.61 -5.41 101.18
C GLU A 287 -13.51 -6.34 100.63
N VAL A 288 -13.86 -7.24 99.72
CA VAL A 288 -12.89 -8.11 99.02
C VAL A 288 -12.00 -7.28 98.10
N GLU A 289 -12.53 -6.29 97.38
CA GLU A 289 -11.75 -5.34 96.58
C GLU A 289 -10.73 -4.58 97.43
N ASN A 290 -11.12 -4.11 98.62
CA ASN A 290 -10.20 -3.43 99.52
C ASN A 290 -9.07 -4.34 100.03
N LYS A 291 -9.36 -5.60 100.35
CA LYS A 291 -8.32 -6.59 100.73
C LYS A 291 -7.42 -6.95 99.55
N VAL A 292 -7.97 -7.03 98.33
CA VAL A 292 -7.20 -7.24 97.09
C VAL A 292 -6.28 -6.04 96.85
N ASN A 293 -6.77 -4.81 97.03
CA ASN A 293 -6.00 -3.57 96.87
C ASN A 293 -4.87 -3.45 97.91
N GLU A 294 -5.01 -4.03 99.10
CA GLU A 294 -3.96 -4.04 100.12
C GLU A 294 -2.91 -5.15 99.89
N ILE A 295 -3.31 -6.29 99.31
CA ILE A 295 -2.41 -7.40 98.97
C ILE A 295 -1.62 -7.11 97.68
N HIS A 296 -2.20 -6.39 96.73
CA HIS A 296 -1.58 -6.04 95.45
C HIS A 296 -0.17 -5.41 95.59
N PRO A 297 0.05 -4.34 96.40
CA PRO A 297 1.37 -3.74 96.54
C PRO A 297 2.38 -4.65 97.26
N ARG A 298 1.91 -5.60 98.08
CA ARG A 298 2.78 -6.62 98.70
C ARG A 298 3.23 -7.65 97.67
N VAL A 299 2.32 -8.11 96.80
CA VAL A 299 2.64 -9.00 95.68
C VAL A 299 3.59 -8.32 94.70
N GLU A 300 3.40 -7.02 94.39
CA GLU A 300 4.32 -6.25 93.55
C GLU A 300 5.72 -6.12 94.16
N LYS A 301 5.83 -5.89 95.48
CA LYS A 301 7.13 -5.84 96.18
C LYS A 301 7.86 -7.18 96.11
N VAL A 302 7.16 -8.28 96.40
CA VAL A 302 7.73 -9.64 96.32
C VAL A 302 8.09 -9.99 94.88
N SER A 303 7.28 -9.58 93.90
CA SER A 303 7.60 -9.74 92.47
C SER A 303 8.86 -8.97 92.10
N CYS A 304 9.03 -7.75 92.59
CA CYS A 304 10.23 -6.95 92.35
C CYS A 304 11.49 -7.55 93.01
N GLU A 305 11.38 -8.13 94.20
CA GLU A 305 12.47 -8.85 94.86
C GLU A 305 12.80 -10.17 94.15
N LEU A 306 11.79 -10.89 93.68
CA LEU A 306 11.96 -12.09 92.86
C LEU A 306 12.63 -11.76 91.53
N GLU A 307 12.28 -10.62 90.90
CA GLU A 307 12.96 -10.11 89.72
C GLU A 307 14.43 -9.74 90.00
N LYS A 308 14.72 -9.12 91.14
CA LYS A 308 16.11 -8.81 91.54
C LYS A 308 16.91 -10.11 91.78
N ALA A 309 16.32 -11.08 92.47
CA ALA A 309 16.95 -12.37 92.75
C ALA A 309 17.14 -13.22 91.48
N THR A 310 16.21 -13.18 90.53
CA THR A 310 16.33 -13.85 89.21
C THR A 310 17.39 -13.17 88.34
N ARG A 311 17.51 -11.84 88.38
CA ARG A 311 18.60 -11.11 87.70
C ARG A 311 19.97 -11.48 88.27
N THR A 312 20.13 -11.55 89.60
CA THR A 312 21.42 -11.92 90.21
C THR A 312 21.78 -13.39 89.97
N THR A 313 20.82 -14.31 90.04
CA THR A 313 21.07 -15.73 89.68
C THR A 313 21.42 -15.88 88.21
N SER A 314 20.76 -15.15 87.29
CA SER A 314 21.13 -15.15 85.86
C SER A 314 22.56 -14.62 85.63
N GLN A 315 22.96 -13.57 86.34
CA GLN A 315 24.33 -13.04 86.27
C GLN A 315 25.37 -14.05 86.79
N LEU A 316 25.09 -14.71 87.92
CA LEU A 316 25.98 -15.74 88.47
C LEU A 316 26.07 -16.96 87.56
N GLN A 317 24.96 -17.38 86.92
CA GLN A 317 24.98 -18.43 85.91
C GLN A 317 25.86 -18.06 84.72
N LYS A 318 25.77 -16.83 84.19
CA LYS A 318 26.66 -16.35 83.12
C LYS A 318 28.12 -16.41 83.54
N MET A 319 28.47 -15.88 84.72
CA MET A 319 29.85 -15.95 85.22
C MET A 319 30.34 -17.38 85.42
N LEU A 320 29.48 -18.29 85.88
CA LEU A 320 29.82 -19.70 86.03
C LEU A 320 30.08 -20.35 84.67
N THR A 321 29.24 -20.08 83.66
CA THR A 321 29.45 -20.59 82.30
C THR A 321 30.72 -20.05 81.66
N GLU A 322 31.08 -18.78 81.91
CA GLU A 322 32.35 -18.20 81.46
C GLU A 322 33.55 -18.82 82.18
N LYS A 323 33.45 -19.08 83.49
CA LYS A 323 34.51 -19.78 84.22
C LYS A 323 34.67 -21.22 83.75
N LEU A 324 33.58 -21.92 83.48
CA LEU A 324 33.59 -23.28 82.93
C LEU A 324 34.16 -23.32 81.52
N SER A 325 33.84 -22.36 80.65
CA SER A 325 34.42 -22.28 79.31
C SER A 325 35.91 -21.97 79.37
N ARG A 326 36.35 -21.06 80.26
CA ARG A 326 37.77 -20.80 80.54
C ARG A 326 38.50 -22.02 81.09
N GLN A 327 37.91 -22.74 82.05
CA GLN A 327 38.49 -23.97 82.57
C GLN A 327 38.58 -25.05 81.48
N SER A 328 37.55 -25.21 80.65
CA SER A 328 37.59 -26.15 79.53
C SER A 328 38.64 -25.77 78.48
N ALA A 329 38.86 -24.48 78.23
CA ALA A 329 39.92 -24.00 77.36
C ALA A 329 41.30 -24.24 77.97
N LEU A 330 41.44 -24.06 79.29
CA LEU A 330 42.66 -24.35 80.04
C LEU A 330 42.98 -25.84 80.05
N GLU A 331 42.00 -26.71 80.30
CA GLU A 331 42.11 -28.17 80.21
C GLU A 331 42.49 -28.62 78.80
N ARG A 332 41.86 -28.07 77.75
CA ARG A 332 42.27 -28.32 76.36
C ARG A 332 43.70 -27.87 76.11
N SER A 333 44.12 -26.73 76.65
CA SER A 333 45.50 -26.25 76.49
C SER A 333 46.51 -27.13 77.23
N LEU A 334 46.18 -27.59 78.44
CA LEU A 334 46.97 -28.54 79.24
C LEU A 334 47.10 -29.91 78.55
N ASN A 335 46.03 -30.40 77.92
CA ASN A 335 46.06 -31.64 77.15
C ASN A 335 46.90 -31.55 75.87
N LEU A 336 47.20 -30.35 75.38
CA LEU A 336 48.04 -30.11 74.20
C LEU A 336 49.55 -30.00 74.53
N LEU A 337 49.92 -29.83 75.81
CA LEU A 337 51.31 -29.73 76.27
C LEU A 337 52.15 -31.03 76.10
N PRO A 338 51.63 -32.24 76.39
CA PRO A 338 52.42 -33.47 76.33
C PRO A 338 52.95 -33.81 74.93
N ASN A 339 52.17 -33.48 73.89
CA ASN A 339 52.50 -33.73 72.48
C ASN A 339 52.66 -32.41 71.71
N SER A 340 53.31 -31.41 72.31
CA SER A 340 53.45 -30.06 71.74
C SER A 340 54.07 -30.07 70.34
N GLU A 341 55.11 -30.87 70.11
CA GLU A 341 55.80 -30.94 68.81
C GLU A 341 54.96 -31.67 67.74
N GLU A 342 54.32 -32.79 68.09
CA GLU A 342 53.45 -33.53 67.17
C GLU A 342 52.21 -32.70 66.75
N ASN A 343 51.63 -31.94 67.69
CA ASN A 343 50.50 -31.05 67.42
C ASN A 343 50.92 -29.85 66.55
N LYS A 344 52.11 -29.28 66.78
CA LYS A 344 52.68 -28.25 65.90
C LYS A 344 52.90 -28.77 64.48
N GLU A 345 53.37 -30.00 64.32
CA GLU A 345 53.58 -30.61 63.01
C GLU A 345 52.26 -30.88 62.28
N LYS A 346 51.24 -31.39 62.98
CA LYS A 346 49.88 -31.53 62.42
C LYS A 346 49.29 -30.18 62.00
N LEU A 347 49.47 -29.12 62.80
CA LEU A 347 49.03 -27.76 62.46
C LEU A 347 49.79 -27.21 61.25
N LYS A 348 51.12 -27.41 61.17
CA LYS A 348 51.92 -27.05 59.99
C LYS A 348 51.39 -27.76 58.73
N ASN A 349 51.12 -29.07 58.80
CA ASN A 349 50.57 -29.83 57.68
C ASN A 349 49.18 -29.34 57.26
N ILE A 350 48.32 -28.95 58.21
CA ILE A 350 47.01 -28.35 57.90
C ILE A 350 47.18 -26.97 57.25
N ILE A 351 48.12 -26.16 57.74
CA ILE A 351 48.44 -24.85 57.16
C ILE A 351 48.98 -25.01 55.74
N GLU A 352 49.86 -25.97 55.48
CA GLU A 352 50.37 -26.25 54.13
C GLU A 352 49.28 -26.74 53.20
N LYS A 353 48.46 -27.72 53.60
CA LYS A 353 47.29 -28.16 52.81
C LYS A 353 46.31 -27.02 52.52
N ASN A 354 46.08 -26.14 53.48
CA ASN A 354 45.22 -24.97 53.28
C ASN A 354 45.87 -23.95 52.35
N ARG A 355 47.19 -23.73 52.42
CA ARG A 355 47.93 -22.87 51.47
C ARG A 355 47.85 -23.40 50.06
N GLU A 356 48.09 -24.70 49.86
CA GLU A 356 47.93 -25.37 48.56
C GLU A 356 46.51 -25.22 48.03
N LYS A 357 45.50 -25.39 48.90
CA LYS A 357 44.10 -25.19 48.54
C LYS A 357 43.80 -23.74 48.13
N ILE A 358 44.31 -22.75 48.86
CA ILE A 358 44.16 -21.33 48.51
C ILE A 358 44.80 -21.04 47.15
N LEU A 359 46.02 -21.51 46.92
CA LEU A 359 46.71 -21.34 45.63
C LEU A 359 45.94 -22.00 44.47
N SER A 360 45.38 -23.19 44.68
CA SER A 360 44.56 -23.87 43.68
C SER A 360 43.26 -23.09 43.39
N LEU A 361 42.63 -22.52 44.42
CA LEU A 361 41.43 -21.69 44.28
C LEU A 361 41.75 -20.37 43.60
N GLU A 362 42.87 -19.72 43.91
CA GLU A 362 43.33 -18.51 43.23
C GLU A 362 43.58 -18.76 41.75
N SER A 363 44.23 -19.89 41.40
CA SER A 363 44.40 -20.32 40.01
C SER A 363 43.05 -20.48 39.31
N GLN A 364 42.13 -21.24 39.90
CA GLN A 364 40.78 -21.45 39.33
C GLN A 364 40.00 -20.14 39.17
N THR A 365 40.15 -19.21 40.12
CA THR A 365 39.49 -17.89 40.08
C THR A 365 40.08 -17.03 38.96
N ASN A 366 41.40 -17.05 38.79
CA ASN A 366 42.10 -16.33 37.72
C ASN A 366 41.77 -16.90 36.34
N ASP A 367 41.71 -18.23 36.20
CA ASP A 367 41.34 -18.90 34.96
C ASP A 367 39.90 -18.56 34.57
N HIS A 368 38.96 -18.64 35.52
CA HIS A 368 37.56 -18.28 35.26
C HIS A 368 37.41 -16.79 34.93
N LYS A 369 38.16 -15.90 35.60
CA LYS A 369 38.20 -14.47 35.28
C LYS A 369 38.70 -14.21 33.86
N LEU A 370 39.74 -14.93 33.42
CA LEU A 370 40.24 -14.86 32.05
C LEU A 370 39.19 -15.28 31.02
N VAL A 371 38.45 -16.35 31.28
CA VAL A 371 37.34 -16.80 30.42
C VAL A 371 36.24 -15.74 30.33
N LEU A 372 35.84 -15.15 31.46
CA LEU A 372 34.83 -14.09 31.48
C LEU A 372 35.29 -12.84 30.74
N LEU A 373 36.55 -12.42 30.89
CA LEU A 373 37.11 -11.27 30.17
C LEU A 373 37.11 -11.50 28.66
N LYS A 374 37.47 -12.71 28.19
CA LYS A 374 37.36 -13.07 26.77
C LYS A 374 35.93 -12.97 26.27
N LYS A 375 34.96 -13.49 27.04
CA LYS A 375 33.55 -13.44 26.68
C LYS A 375 33.00 -12.01 26.65
N LEU A 376 33.43 -11.15 27.56
CA LEU A 376 33.09 -9.72 27.53
C LEU A 376 33.65 -9.03 26.29
N ALA A 377 34.90 -9.30 25.93
CA ALA A 377 35.51 -8.74 24.72
C ALA A 377 34.81 -9.23 23.44
N GLU A 378 34.40 -10.50 23.38
CA GLU A 378 33.60 -11.05 22.28
C GLU A 378 32.23 -10.37 22.19
N LEU A 379 31.54 -10.21 23.32
CA LEU A 379 30.24 -9.53 23.36
C LEU A 379 30.34 -8.07 22.92
N GLN A 380 31.40 -7.35 23.33
CA GLN A 380 31.65 -5.98 22.90
C GLN A 380 31.85 -5.89 21.38
N LYS A 381 32.65 -6.77 20.78
CA LYS A 381 32.81 -6.82 19.31
C LYS A 381 31.50 -7.06 18.58
N VAL A 382 30.67 -7.97 19.09
CA VAL A 382 29.35 -8.25 18.50
C VAL A 382 28.43 -7.03 18.61
N GLU A 383 28.51 -6.27 19.69
CA GLU A 383 27.75 -5.03 19.87
C GLU A 383 28.20 -3.92 18.91
N GLU A 384 29.51 -3.75 18.74
CA GLU A 384 30.10 -2.83 17.74
C GLU A 384 29.67 -3.19 16.31
N GLU A 385 29.74 -4.47 15.93
CA GLU A 385 29.27 -4.93 14.61
C GLU A 385 27.78 -4.68 14.40
N LYS A 386 26.95 -4.88 15.43
CA LYS A 386 25.52 -4.57 15.37
C LYS A 386 25.28 -3.08 15.21
N LEU A 387 26.06 -2.23 15.88
CA LEU A 387 25.96 -0.78 15.76
C LEU A 387 26.32 -0.32 14.34
N VAL A 388 27.40 -0.85 13.76
CA VAL A 388 27.77 -0.58 12.36
C VAL A 388 26.68 -1.01 11.39
N LYS A 389 26.15 -2.25 11.54
CA LYS A 389 25.04 -2.75 10.71
C LYS A 389 23.79 -1.86 10.84
N LYS A 390 23.46 -1.39 12.04
CA LYS A 390 22.34 -0.48 12.28
C LYS A 390 22.55 0.86 11.56
N ASN A 391 23.75 1.43 11.62
CA ASN A 391 24.07 2.70 10.97
C ASN A 391 23.95 2.59 9.45
N VAL A 392 24.52 1.54 8.86
CA VAL A 392 24.40 1.26 7.41
C VAL A 392 22.94 1.10 6.99
N LEU A 393 22.13 0.35 7.76
CA LEU A 393 20.71 0.22 7.49
C LEU A 393 19.96 1.56 7.60
N SER A 394 20.31 2.39 8.57
CA SER A 394 19.72 3.73 8.73
C SER A 394 20.05 4.64 7.55
N GLU A 395 21.27 4.58 7.04
CA GLU A 395 21.71 5.35 5.88
C GLU A 395 21.00 4.88 4.60
N ASN A 396 20.90 3.57 4.39
CA ASN A 396 20.11 2.99 3.29
C ASN A 396 18.64 3.42 3.35
N ILE A 397 18.02 3.41 4.53
CA ILE A 397 16.65 3.90 4.71
C ILE A 397 16.55 5.39 4.36
N SER A 398 17.54 6.19 4.73
CA SER A 398 17.58 7.62 4.39
C SER A 398 17.68 7.84 2.87
N GLN A 399 18.55 7.08 2.19
CA GLN A 399 18.69 7.12 0.73
C GLN A 399 17.39 6.70 0.03
N LEU A 400 16.79 5.58 0.42
CA LEU A 400 15.51 5.12 -0.13
C LEU A 400 14.39 6.15 0.07
N ARG A 401 14.38 6.87 1.19
CA ARG A 401 13.42 7.97 1.42
C ARG A 401 13.64 9.14 0.46
N ALA A 402 14.89 9.50 0.19
CA ALA A 402 15.22 10.53 -0.79
C ALA A 402 14.83 10.10 -2.22
N ASP A 403 15.09 8.85 -2.58
CA ASP A 403 14.69 8.30 -3.88
C ASP A 403 13.17 8.31 -4.05
N VAL A 404 12.41 7.87 -3.04
CA VAL A 404 10.94 7.94 -3.04
C VAL A 404 10.46 9.38 -3.24
N PHE A 405 11.07 10.36 -2.55
CA PHE A 405 10.72 11.76 -2.73
C PHE A 405 10.95 12.24 -4.16
N SER A 406 12.11 11.91 -4.75
CA SER A 406 12.42 12.27 -6.14
C SER A 406 11.46 11.63 -7.17
N VAL A 407 11.05 10.38 -6.94
CA VAL A 407 10.09 9.67 -7.81
C VAL A 407 8.69 10.30 -7.70
N VAL A 408 8.27 10.70 -6.50
CA VAL A 408 6.99 11.40 -6.30
C VAL A 408 6.97 12.72 -7.06
N GLU A 409 8.05 13.51 -6.98
CA GLU A 409 8.17 14.77 -7.72
C GLU A 409 8.10 14.54 -9.24
N GLN A 410 8.78 13.51 -9.76
CA GLN A 410 8.68 13.13 -11.18
C GLN A 410 7.27 12.71 -11.59
N ILE A 411 6.52 12.03 -10.72
CA ILE A 411 5.12 11.65 -10.97
C ILE A 411 4.25 12.90 -11.06
N GLU A 412 4.43 13.89 -10.20
CA GLU A 412 3.69 15.16 -10.26
C GLU A 412 4.00 15.94 -11.54
N GLN A 413 5.27 16.06 -11.91
CA GLN A 413 5.67 16.68 -13.17
C GLN A 413 5.05 15.97 -14.38
N ARG A 414 5.05 14.62 -14.38
CA ARG A 414 4.43 13.83 -15.45
C ARG A 414 2.91 13.96 -15.48
N LYS A 415 2.24 14.12 -14.34
CA LYS A 415 0.79 14.39 -14.30
C LYS A 415 0.45 15.71 -14.95
N ILE A 416 1.21 16.77 -14.66
CA ILE A 416 1.04 18.09 -15.28
C ILE A 416 1.23 17.98 -16.81
N LEU A 417 2.29 17.30 -17.25
CA LEU A 417 2.52 17.06 -18.69
C LEU A 417 1.39 16.26 -19.33
N TYR A 418 0.88 15.24 -18.66
CA TYR A 418 -0.25 14.44 -19.15
C TYR A 418 -1.50 15.31 -19.31
N GLU A 419 -1.81 16.16 -18.33
CA GLU A 419 -2.95 17.08 -18.38
C GLU A 419 -2.79 18.11 -19.51
N GLN A 420 -1.59 18.68 -19.69
CA GLN A 420 -1.27 19.56 -20.82
C GLN A 420 -1.44 18.86 -22.17
N LEU A 421 -0.94 17.63 -22.31
CA LEU A 421 -1.08 16.84 -23.53
C LEU A 421 -2.54 16.45 -23.78
N GLN A 422 -3.30 16.14 -22.74
CA GLN A 422 -4.72 15.81 -22.84
C GLN A 422 -5.54 17.03 -23.27
N ASN A 423 -5.28 18.20 -22.68
CA ASN A 423 -5.90 19.47 -23.08
C ASN A 423 -5.56 19.81 -24.53
N ARG A 424 -4.29 19.61 -24.93
CA ARG A 424 -3.86 19.79 -26.32
C ARG A 424 -4.54 18.79 -27.25
N ALA A 425 -4.68 17.53 -26.86
CA ALA A 425 -5.37 16.51 -27.66
C ALA A 425 -6.88 16.79 -27.79
N GLN A 426 -7.53 17.29 -26.73
CA GLN A 426 -8.93 17.74 -26.76
C GLN A 426 -9.09 18.97 -27.64
N SER A 427 -8.15 19.92 -27.59
CA SER A 427 -8.12 21.06 -28.51
C SER A 427 -7.82 20.66 -29.97
N ILE A 428 -7.16 19.51 -30.19
CA ILE A 428 -6.92 18.91 -31.50
C ILE A 428 -8.04 17.92 -31.88
N GLN A 429 -9.21 17.95 -31.22
CA GLN A 429 -10.44 17.46 -31.85
C GLN A 429 -10.79 18.38 -33.02
N GLY A 430 -10.01 18.28 -34.09
CA GLY A 430 -10.35 18.78 -35.40
C GLY A 430 -11.59 18.07 -35.90
N GLU A 431 -12.38 18.78 -36.70
CA GLU A 431 -13.60 18.29 -37.34
C GLU A 431 -13.46 16.83 -37.75
N ASP A 432 -14.47 16.01 -37.43
CA ASP A 432 -14.51 14.60 -37.81
C ASP A 432 -14.00 14.42 -39.24
N ARG A 433 -13.08 13.48 -39.45
CA ARG A 433 -12.51 13.20 -40.78
C ARG A 433 -13.60 13.07 -41.85
N SER A 434 -14.77 12.56 -41.46
CA SER A 434 -15.99 12.51 -42.27
C SER A 434 -16.42 13.88 -42.82
N VAL A 435 -16.45 14.92 -41.98
CA VAL A 435 -16.81 16.30 -42.37
C VAL A 435 -15.78 16.87 -43.35
N HIS A 436 -14.49 16.66 -43.09
CA HIS A 436 -13.43 17.11 -44.00
C HIS A 436 -13.52 16.40 -45.36
N VAL A 437 -13.75 15.08 -45.36
CA VAL A 437 -13.97 14.28 -46.57
C VAL A 437 -15.24 14.74 -47.31
N GLN A 438 -16.33 15.03 -46.61
CA GLN A 438 -17.55 15.59 -47.22
C GLN A 438 -17.32 16.97 -47.84
N ARG A 439 -16.52 17.83 -47.20
CA ARG A 439 -16.14 19.15 -47.75
C ARG A 439 -15.31 18.98 -49.03
N ILE A 440 -14.37 18.03 -49.04
CA ILE A 440 -13.60 17.67 -50.24
C ILE A 440 -14.52 17.18 -51.36
N PHE A 441 -15.48 16.30 -51.06
CA PHE A 441 -16.43 15.83 -52.08
C PHE A 441 -17.32 16.94 -52.64
N LYS A 442 -17.80 17.86 -51.79
CA LYS A 442 -18.53 19.06 -52.25
C LYS A 442 -17.65 19.94 -53.14
N PHE A 443 -16.37 20.09 -52.79
CA PHE A 443 -15.43 20.83 -53.62
C PHE A 443 -15.22 20.15 -54.98
N ILE A 444 -15.09 18.83 -55.01
CA ILE A 444 -14.99 18.05 -56.26
C ILE A 444 -16.27 18.22 -57.10
N GLU A 445 -17.44 18.21 -56.48
CA GLU A 445 -18.71 18.42 -57.19
C GLU A 445 -18.78 19.84 -57.79
N ASN A 446 -18.33 20.84 -57.04
CA ASN A 446 -18.24 22.22 -57.53
C ASN A 446 -17.21 22.37 -58.65
N LEU A 447 -16.05 21.71 -58.56
CA LEU A 447 -15.04 21.70 -59.63
C LEU A 447 -15.62 21.10 -60.92
N LYS A 448 -16.39 20.01 -60.83
CA LYS A 448 -17.06 19.42 -62.00
C LYS A 448 -18.09 20.38 -62.60
N LYS A 449 -18.86 21.09 -61.77
CA LYS A 449 -19.79 22.12 -62.25
C LYS A 449 -19.05 23.24 -62.97
N GLN A 450 -17.97 23.75 -62.38
CA GLN A 450 -17.11 24.77 -63.00
C GLN A 450 -16.53 24.30 -64.33
N GLU A 451 -16.06 23.06 -64.44
CA GLU A 451 -15.57 22.51 -65.70
C GLU A 451 -16.65 22.53 -66.79
N THR A 452 -17.88 22.13 -66.45
CA THR A 452 -19.00 22.19 -67.42
C THR A 452 -19.38 23.62 -67.79
N GLU A 453 -19.29 24.57 -66.88
CA GLU A 453 -19.54 25.99 -67.15
C GLU A 453 -18.44 26.59 -68.02
N ILE A 454 -17.17 26.27 -67.77
CA ILE A 454 -16.04 26.67 -68.62
C ILE A 454 -16.24 26.15 -70.04
N LEU A 455 -16.65 24.89 -70.22
CA LEU A 455 -16.93 24.34 -71.55
C LEU A 455 -18.07 25.08 -72.26
N LYS A 456 -19.11 25.50 -71.54
CA LYS A 456 -20.18 26.35 -72.09
C LYS A 456 -19.65 27.71 -72.52
N ILE A 457 -18.90 28.39 -71.64
CA ILE A 457 -18.28 29.70 -71.94
C ILE A 457 -17.38 29.59 -73.18
N ILE A 458 -16.62 28.51 -73.32
CA ILE A 458 -15.79 28.27 -74.51
C ILE A 458 -16.66 28.08 -75.76
N SER A 459 -17.78 27.36 -75.67
CA SER A 459 -18.71 27.22 -76.80
C SER A 459 -19.28 28.57 -77.21
N ASP A 460 -19.78 29.34 -76.24
CA ASP A 460 -20.34 30.67 -76.46
C ASP A 460 -19.28 31.61 -77.07
N MET A 461 -18.04 31.56 -76.59
CA MET A 461 -16.92 32.32 -77.14
C MET A 461 -16.64 31.95 -78.61
N ARG A 462 -16.72 30.66 -78.97
CA ARG A 462 -16.57 30.23 -80.37
C ARG A 462 -17.71 30.74 -81.23
N ASP A 463 -18.93 30.74 -80.72
CA ASP A 463 -20.10 31.21 -81.47
C ASP A 463 -20.08 32.73 -81.65
N VAL A 464 -19.67 33.48 -80.63
CA VAL A 464 -19.38 34.93 -80.76
C VAL A 464 -18.25 35.18 -81.77
N GLN A 465 -17.19 34.37 -81.78
CA GLN A 465 -16.14 34.53 -82.80
C GLN A 465 -16.66 34.26 -84.22
N LYS A 466 -17.57 33.29 -84.41
CA LYS A 466 -18.20 33.03 -85.70
C LYS A 466 -19.11 34.17 -86.16
N THR A 467 -19.86 34.79 -85.24
CA THR A 467 -20.72 35.94 -85.57
C THR A 467 -19.86 37.16 -85.90
N ILE A 468 -18.79 37.42 -85.15
CA ILE A 468 -17.81 38.47 -85.48
C ILE A 468 -17.24 38.27 -86.89
N ASN A 469 -16.80 37.05 -87.22
CA ASN A 469 -16.24 36.77 -88.54
C ASN A 469 -17.28 36.92 -89.66
N THR A 470 -18.50 36.41 -89.46
CA THR A 470 -19.55 36.55 -90.49
C THR A 470 -19.99 37.99 -90.69
N GLU A 471 -20.09 38.80 -89.64
CA GLU A 471 -20.40 40.23 -89.76
C GLU A 471 -19.23 41.03 -90.36
N SER A 472 -17.97 40.72 -90.01
CA SER A 472 -16.79 41.32 -90.64
C SER A 472 -16.75 41.05 -92.14
N GLU A 473 -16.94 39.79 -92.56
CA GLU A 473 -16.99 39.44 -93.98
C GLU A 473 -18.16 40.11 -94.71
N LYS A 474 -19.33 40.25 -94.07
CA LYS A 474 -20.47 40.99 -94.65
C LYS A 474 -20.12 42.46 -94.82
N ALA A 475 -19.47 43.09 -93.84
CA ALA A 475 -19.03 44.47 -93.93
C ALA A 475 -18.06 44.68 -95.10
N ASP A 476 -17.08 43.79 -95.28
CA ASP A 476 -16.13 43.82 -96.40
C ASP A 476 -16.83 43.63 -97.75
N ARG A 477 -17.74 42.65 -97.86
CA ARG A 477 -18.54 42.43 -99.08
C ARG A 477 -19.40 43.65 -99.43
N CYS A 478 -20.05 44.27 -98.45
CA CYS A 478 -20.85 45.49 -98.63
C CYS A 478 -19.98 46.67 -99.10
N PHE A 479 -18.78 46.83 -98.54
CA PHE A 479 -17.84 47.87 -98.97
C PHE A 479 -17.37 47.67 -100.41
N VAL A 480 -17.05 46.43 -100.81
CA VAL A 480 -16.65 46.12 -102.20
C VAL A 480 -17.79 46.41 -103.17
N ALA A 481 -19.02 45.99 -102.86
CA ALA A 481 -20.19 46.23 -103.70
C ALA A 481 -20.49 47.74 -103.84
N ALA A 482 -20.48 48.49 -102.73
CA ALA A 482 -20.67 49.93 -102.74
C ALA A 482 -19.54 50.64 -103.53
N SER A 483 -18.29 50.23 -103.31
CA SER A 483 -17.14 50.77 -104.03
C SER A 483 -17.23 50.54 -105.53
N GLN A 484 -17.70 49.37 -105.96
CA GLN A 484 -17.92 49.07 -107.37
C GLN A 484 -19.02 49.94 -107.98
N PHE A 485 -20.17 50.05 -107.31
CA PHE A 485 -21.28 50.90 -107.76
C PHE A 485 -20.83 52.36 -107.97
N PHE A 486 -20.10 52.92 -107.00
CA PHE A 486 -19.60 54.28 -107.16
C PHE A 486 -18.57 54.40 -108.28
N LYS A 487 -17.63 53.44 -108.43
CA LYS A 487 -16.64 53.44 -109.52
C LYS A 487 -17.28 53.47 -110.91
N GLU A 488 -18.36 52.72 -111.11
CA GLU A 488 -19.08 52.66 -112.39
C GLU A 488 -19.74 54.01 -112.76
N HIS A 489 -20.13 54.82 -111.77
CA HIS A 489 -20.79 56.12 -111.95
C HIS A 489 -19.88 57.35 -111.72
N VAL A 490 -18.58 57.17 -111.47
CA VAL A 490 -17.61 58.27 -111.28
C VAL A 490 -17.45 59.12 -112.54
N SER A 491 -17.58 58.54 -113.73
CA SER A 491 -17.44 59.24 -115.01
C SER A 491 -18.67 60.07 -115.41
N THR A 492 -19.83 59.84 -114.79
CA THR A 492 -21.09 60.50 -115.16
C THR A 492 -21.33 61.81 -114.40
N ASP A 493 -20.89 61.90 -113.14
CA ASP A 493 -21.14 63.08 -112.31
C ASP A 493 -20.08 63.29 -111.22
N ASN A 494 -19.66 64.54 -111.01
CA ASN A 494 -18.64 64.90 -110.00
C ASN A 494 -19.11 64.57 -108.56
N PHE A 495 -20.44 64.51 -108.36
CA PHE A 495 -21.04 64.07 -107.11
C PHE A 495 -20.63 62.64 -106.72
N TYR A 496 -20.61 61.69 -107.67
CA TYR A 496 -20.22 60.29 -107.40
C TYR A 496 -18.74 60.16 -107.07
N ALA A 497 -17.88 61.00 -107.64
CA ALA A 497 -16.45 61.04 -107.28
C ALA A 497 -16.23 61.49 -105.83
N LYS A 498 -16.95 62.53 -105.37
CA LYS A 498 -16.90 62.97 -103.96
C LYS A 498 -17.49 61.92 -103.02
N ALA A 499 -18.59 61.27 -103.40
CA ALA A 499 -19.20 60.19 -102.61
C ALA A 499 -18.26 58.98 -102.48
N TYR A 500 -17.55 58.61 -103.55
CA TYR A 500 -16.56 57.53 -103.52
C TYR A 500 -15.37 57.85 -102.60
N GLN A 501 -14.86 59.09 -102.64
CA GLN A 501 -13.80 59.55 -101.73
C GLN A 501 -14.24 59.52 -100.26
N SER A 502 -15.48 59.95 -99.98
CA SER A 502 -16.06 59.86 -98.64
C SER A 502 -16.22 58.41 -98.18
N LEU A 503 -16.64 57.50 -99.06
CA LEU A 503 -16.76 56.06 -98.75
C LEU A 503 -15.41 55.43 -98.39
N LEU A 504 -14.36 55.73 -99.16
CA LEU A 504 -12.99 55.28 -98.86
C LEU A 504 -12.49 55.82 -97.52
N THR A 505 -12.78 57.10 -97.23
CA THR A 505 -12.43 57.74 -95.97
C THR A 505 -13.13 57.07 -94.80
N VAL A 506 -14.43 56.78 -94.93
CA VAL A 506 -15.22 56.08 -93.90
C VAL A 506 -14.67 54.68 -93.65
N HIS A 507 -14.36 53.91 -94.70
CA HIS A 507 -13.79 52.57 -94.53
C HIS A 507 -12.41 52.59 -93.87
N LYS A 508 -11.55 53.56 -94.23
CA LYS A 508 -10.26 53.76 -93.55
C LYS A 508 -10.43 54.10 -92.08
N LEU A 509 -11.34 55.03 -91.75
CA LEU A 509 -11.62 55.38 -90.36
C LEU A 509 -12.17 54.19 -89.56
N ILE A 510 -12.99 53.33 -90.17
CA ILE A 510 -13.47 52.10 -89.54
C ILE A 510 -12.30 51.13 -89.29
N ALA A 511 -11.38 50.97 -90.24
CA ALA A 511 -10.20 50.13 -90.06
C ALA A 511 -9.28 50.66 -88.94
N ASP A 512 -9.06 51.97 -88.88
CA ASP A 512 -8.29 52.62 -87.83
C ASP A 512 -8.96 52.43 -86.44
N ILE A 513 -10.30 52.51 -86.37
CA ILE A 513 -11.06 52.25 -85.14
C ILE A 513 -10.89 50.79 -84.68
N ILE A 514 -10.96 49.81 -85.59
CA ILE A 514 -10.77 48.39 -85.27
C ILE A 514 -9.36 48.15 -84.72
N GLN A 515 -8.34 48.79 -85.30
CA GLN A 515 -6.97 48.69 -84.80
C GLN A 515 -6.84 49.25 -83.39
N VAL A 516 -7.33 50.48 -83.15
CA VAL A 516 -7.28 51.11 -81.82
C VAL A 516 -8.02 50.28 -80.77
N ASP A 517 -9.17 49.69 -81.11
CA ASP A 517 -9.90 48.82 -80.19
C ASP A 517 -9.12 47.53 -79.86
N SER A 518 -8.43 46.95 -80.85
CA SER A 518 -7.57 45.78 -80.61
C SER A 518 -6.39 46.08 -79.67
N GLU A 519 -5.78 47.25 -79.81
CA GLU A 519 -4.69 47.72 -78.95
C GLU A 519 -5.22 48.01 -77.53
N ARG A 520 -6.41 48.63 -77.42
CA ARG A 520 -7.10 48.85 -76.13
C ARG A 520 -7.35 47.53 -75.41
N VAL A 521 -7.88 46.52 -76.11
CA VAL A 521 -8.12 45.18 -75.52
C VAL A 521 -6.82 44.51 -75.06
N HIS A 522 -5.72 44.69 -75.79
CA HIS A 522 -4.41 44.20 -75.34
C HIS A 522 -3.94 44.91 -74.06
N GLN A 523 -4.09 46.23 -73.99
CA GLN A 523 -3.74 47.01 -72.81
C GLN A 523 -4.59 46.62 -71.60
N GLU A 524 -5.90 46.45 -71.77
CA GLU A 524 -6.82 46.03 -70.69
C GLU A 524 -6.44 44.65 -70.11
N LYS A 525 -6.07 43.69 -70.97
CA LYS A 525 -5.57 42.39 -70.50
C LYS A 525 -4.28 42.52 -69.70
N SER A 526 -3.36 43.38 -70.13
CA SER A 526 -2.12 43.63 -69.40
C SER A 526 -2.37 44.29 -68.04
N VAL A 527 -3.32 45.24 -67.96
CA VAL A 527 -3.71 45.89 -66.71
C VAL A 527 -4.30 44.86 -65.74
N ALA A 528 -5.26 44.05 -66.20
CA ALA A 528 -5.87 43.02 -65.36
C ALA A 528 -4.86 41.99 -64.83
N GLN A 529 -3.85 41.64 -65.63
CA GLN A 529 -2.77 40.75 -65.18
C GLN A 529 -1.91 41.41 -64.09
N LEU A 530 -1.51 42.68 -64.28
CA LEU A 530 -0.74 43.42 -63.29
C LEU A 530 -1.53 43.62 -61.98
N GLU A 531 -2.83 43.86 -62.06
CA GLU A 531 -3.71 43.94 -60.88
C GLU A 531 -3.77 42.61 -60.11
N TYR A 532 -3.83 41.48 -60.82
CA TYR A 532 -3.80 40.15 -60.20
C TYR A 532 -2.46 39.87 -59.50
N GLU A 533 -1.34 40.21 -60.15
CA GLU A 533 -0.01 40.07 -59.56
C GLU A 533 0.15 40.95 -58.31
N LEU A 534 -0.37 42.18 -58.35
CA LEU A 534 -0.36 43.10 -57.22
C LEU A 534 -1.17 42.54 -56.03
N LEU A 535 -2.37 42.01 -56.28
CA LEU A 535 -3.20 41.40 -55.23
C LEU A 535 -2.51 40.20 -54.56
N ASN A 536 -1.86 39.35 -55.35
CA ASN A 536 -1.10 38.19 -54.84
C ASN A 536 0.10 38.60 -53.99
N HIS A 537 0.70 39.76 -54.23
CA HIS A 537 1.80 40.28 -53.42
C HIS A 537 1.33 41.05 -52.17
N GLU A 538 0.18 41.73 -52.22
CA GLU A 538 -0.36 42.48 -51.07
C GLU A 538 -0.87 41.58 -49.95
N THR A 539 -1.50 40.45 -50.30
CA THR A 539 -2.04 39.49 -49.32
C THR A 539 -0.98 38.93 -48.35
N PRO A 540 0.18 38.40 -48.77
CA PRO A 540 1.18 37.90 -47.84
C PRO A 540 1.85 39.01 -47.02
N VAL A 541 2.02 40.20 -47.61
CA VAL A 541 2.62 41.35 -46.89
C VAL A 541 1.67 41.83 -45.80
N THR A 542 0.37 41.93 -46.07
CA THR A 542 -0.62 42.34 -45.09
C THR A 542 -0.82 41.30 -43.99
N GLU A 543 -0.73 40.01 -44.31
CA GLU A 543 -0.74 38.93 -43.32
C GLU A 543 0.53 38.97 -42.44
N ALA A 544 1.72 39.05 -43.03
CA ALA A 544 2.97 39.16 -42.27
C ALA A 544 3.01 40.41 -41.36
N LEU A 545 2.45 41.54 -41.81
CA LEU A 545 2.34 42.74 -41.00
C LEU A 545 1.39 42.57 -39.80
N LYS A 546 0.29 41.80 -39.95
CA LYS A 546 -0.60 41.48 -38.84
C LYS A 546 0.10 40.59 -37.82
N ASP A 547 0.83 39.57 -38.28
CA ASP A 547 1.57 38.66 -37.39
C ASP A 547 2.63 39.43 -36.59
N ILE A 548 3.42 40.29 -37.25
CA ILE A 548 4.41 41.15 -36.57
C ILE A 548 3.72 42.10 -35.57
N GLN A 549 2.53 42.61 -35.87
CA GLN A 549 1.78 43.45 -34.93
C GLN A 549 1.32 42.66 -33.69
N VAL A 550 0.89 41.41 -33.87
CA VAL A 550 0.53 40.52 -32.75
C VAL A 550 1.75 40.26 -31.88
N ASP A 551 2.88 39.90 -32.47
CA ASP A 551 4.15 39.66 -31.75
C ASP A 551 4.59 40.90 -30.95
N ILE A 552 4.47 42.10 -31.52
CA ILE A 552 4.81 43.35 -30.83
C ILE A 552 3.91 43.57 -29.60
N VAL A 553 2.63 43.22 -29.68
CA VAL A 553 1.70 43.36 -28.55
C VAL A 553 2.05 42.34 -27.45
N GLU A 554 2.35 41.10 -27.82
CA GLU A 554 2.74 40.05 -26.88
C GLU A 554 4.05 40.42 -26.17
N LEU A 555 5.09 40.82 -26.90
CA LEU A 555 6.36 41.28 -26.33
C LEU A 555 6.18 42.47 -25.40
N LYS A 556 5.31 43.44 -25.74
CA LYS A 556 4.98 44.56 -24.84
C LYS A 556 4.32 44.08 -23.54
N SER A 557 3.46 43.06 -23.62
CA SER A 557 2.84 42.48 -22.42
C SER A 557 3.86 41.76 -21.54
N GLU A 558 4.77 40.97 -22.12
CA GLU A 558 5.85 40.30 -21.39
C GLU A 558 6.79 41.32 -20.72
N ILE A 559 7.16 42.39 -21.43
CA ILE A 559 7.96 43.48 -20.86
C ILE A 559 7.25 44.09 -19.65
N ALA A 560 5.94 44.35 -19.74
CA ALA A 560 5.16 44.90 -18.63
C ALA A 560 5.11 43.95 -17.42
N GLU A 561 4.99 42.64 -17.66
CA GLU A 561 5.05 41.63 -16.60
C GLU A 561 6.42 41.58 -15.92
N ILE A 562 7.51 41.58 -16.71
CA ILE A 562 8.87 41.62 -16.20
C ILE A 562 9.10 42.88 -15.36
N GLU A 563 8.68 44.05 -15.84
CA GLU A 563 8.75 45.31 -15.09
C GLU A 563 7.99 45.23 -13.76
N SER A 564 6.80 44.60 -13.75
CA SER A 564 6.02 44.41 -12.52
C SER A 564 6.75 43.50 -11.52
N SER A 565 7.41 42.46 -12.02
CA SER A 565 8.21 41.50 -11.23
C SER A 565 9.46 42.17 -10.65
N ILE A 566 10.15 42.99 -11.44
CA ILE A 566 11.28 43.81 -11.00
C ILE A 566 10.83 44.75 -9.87
N LYS A 567 9.74 45.51 -10.06
CA LYS A 567 9.20 46.41 -9.02
C LYS A 567 8.86 45.68 -7.73
N LYS A 568 8.31 44.46 -7.83
CA LYS A 568 8.01 43.62 -6.66
C LYS A 568 9.29 43.19 -5.94
N LYS A 569 10.29 42.70 -6.67
CA LYS A 569 11.60 42.31 -6.09
C LYS A 569 12.32 43.50 -5.46
N GLU A 570 12.29 44.68 -6.09
CA GLU A 570 12.84 45.90 -5.50
C GLU A 570 12.14 46.27 -4.18
N LYS A 571 10.81 46.16 -4.12
CA LYS A 571 10.05 46.42 -2.90
C LYS A 571 10.43 45.45 -1.78
N ASP A 572 10.62 44.18 -2.11
CA ASP A 572 11.03 43.15 -1.14
C ASP A 572 12.48 43.36 -0.68
N LEU A 573 13.38 43.77 -1.59
CA LEU A 573 14.75 44.13 -1.26
C LEU A 573 14.81 45.35 -0.33
N ARG A 574 14.01 46.39 -0.58
CA ARG A 574 13.90 47.57 0.30
C ARG A 574 13.42 47.20 1.71
N LYS A 575 12.48 46.26 1.82
CA LYS A 575 12.02 45.73 3.12
C LYS A 575 13.15 44.97 3.84
N LEU A 576 13.89 44.13 3.12
CA LEU A 576 15.00 43.35 3.68
C LEU A 576 16.15 44.25 4.16
N MET A 577 16.44 45.34 3.44
CA MET A 577 17.49 46.28 3.84
C MET A 577 17.08 47.22 4.99
N GLY A 578 15.87 47.06 5.56
CA GLY A 578 15.45 47.86 6.72
C GLY A 578 15.38 49.36 6.45
N ILE A 579 15.29 49.78 5.18
CA ILE A 579 15.19 51.19 4.80
C ILE A 579 13.74 51.64 5.04
N ASN A 580 13.43 51.93 6.31
CA ASN A 580 12.30 52.79 6.63
C ASN A 580 12.58 54.18 6.05
N LYS A 581 11.55 54.80 5.48
CA LYS A 581 11.56 56.16 4.87
C LYS A 581 12.08 57.29 5.78
N GLN A 582 12.51 57.01 7.02
CA GLN A 582 13.03 57.99 7.96
C GLN A 582 14.54 58.29 7.81
N ASN A 583 15.31 57.54 7.03
CA ASN A 583 16.76 57.78 6.87
C ASN A 583 17.19 58.49 5.57
N VAL A 584 16.25 59.04 4.78
CA VAL A 584 16.59 59.74 3.51
C VAL A 584 16.62 61.27 3.67
N SER A 585 16.75 61.79 4.90
CA SER A 585 16.95 63.25 5.11
C SER A 585 18.38 63.64 5.49
N MET A 586 19.37 62.76 5.29
CA MET A 586 20.77 63.01 5.68
C MET A 586 21.80 62.46 4.66
N LEU A 587 21.43 62.42 3.38
CA LEU A 587 22.31 62.39 2.21
C LEU A 587 21.59 63.20 1.12
#